data_AF-A0A2K9J770-F1
#
_entry.id   AF-A0A2K9J770-F1
#
_cell.length_a   1.000
_cell.length_b   1.000
_cell.length_c   1.000
_cell.angle_alpha   90.00
_cell.angle_beta   90.00
_cell.angle_gamma   90.00
#
_symmetry.space_group_name_H-M   'P 1'
#
loop_
_entity.id
_entity.type
_entity.pdbx_description
1 polymer ?
#
loop_
_entity_poly.entity_id
_entity_poly.type
_entity_poly.pdbx_seq_one_letter_code
_entity_poly.pdbx_strand_id
1 'polypeptide(L)'
;MVNFIKDMVQKKLKQISAQELIHYGKQYGFSLTQQEAEMIMAYLKQHPVDPFDAEGRKQMFQQLARITDPATAKKAQKLFNELIHSYGLGYLFE
;
A
#
# COMPACT_ATOMS: atom_id res chain seq x y z
N MET A 1 14.61 -6.71 -17.76
CA MET A 1 13.95 -5.39 -17.96
C MET A 1 12.81 -5.14 -16.96
N VAL A 2 12.10 -6.18 -16.48
CA VAL A 2 10.99 -6.05 -15.50
C VAL A 2 11.42 -5.61 -14.09
N ASN A 3 12.64 -5.96 -13.65
CA ASN A 3 13.11 -5.63 -12.30
C ASN A 3 13.17 -4.12 -12.01
N PHE A 4 13.43 -3.28 -13.01
CA PHE A 4 13.54 -1.83 -12.79
C PHE A 4 12.22 -1.19 -12.34
N ILE A 5 11.09 -1.64 -12.91
CA ILE A 5 9.77 -1.15 -12.52
C ILE A 5 9.44 -1.63 -11.10
N LYS A 6 9.77 -2.89 -10.78
CA LYS A 6 9.57 -3.44 -9.43
C LYS A 6 10.38 -2.68 -8.38
N ASP A 7 11.66 -2.42 -8.64
CA ASP A 7 12.53 -1.62 -7.78
C ASP A 7 12.01 -0.18 -7.60
N MET A 8 11.50 0.43 -8.67
CA MET A 8 10.95 1.78 -8.62
C MET A 8 9.70 1.86 -7.73
N VAL A 9 8.79 0.90 -7.87
CA VAL A 9 7.56 0.80 -7.05
C VAL A 9 7.90 0.46 -5.60
N GLN A 10 8.83 -0.47 -5.35
CA GLN A 10 9.28 -0.78 -4.00
C GLN A 10 9.91 0.43 -3.32
N LYS A 11 10.75 1.20 -4.03
CA LYS A 11 11.29 2.47 -3.52
C LYS A 11 10.18 3.49 -3.26
N LYS A 12 9.20 3.61 -4.16
CA LYS A 12 8.03 4.49 -3.98
C LYS A 12 7.22 4.11 -2.75
N LEU A 13 6.95 2.82 -2.50
CA LEU A 13 6.23 2.36 -1.31
C LEU A 13 7.01 2.59 -0.01
N LYS A 14 8.35 2.46 -0.04
CA LYS A 14 9.20 2.79 1.12
C LYS A 14 9.29 4.29 1.41
N GLN A 15 9.10 5.11 0.38
CA GLN A 15 9.20 6.57 0.46
C GLN A 15 7.85 7.29 0.51
N ILE A 16 6.74 6.57 0.33
CA ILE A 16 5.40 7.16 0.33
C ILE A 16 5.16 7.88 1.65
N SER A 17 4.64 9.09 1.64
CA SER A 17 4.35 9.83 2.87
C SER A 17 2.95 9.51 3.40
N ALA A 18 2.73 9.75 4.70
CA ALA A 18 1.39 9.66 5.29
C ALA A 18 0.40 10.60 4.58
N GLN A 19 0.85 11.78 4.17
CA GLN A 19 0.04 12.73 3.42
C GLN A 19 -0.35 12.20 2.04
N GLU A 20 0.56 11.52 1.33
CA GLU A 20 0.23 10.87 0.05
C GLU A 20 -0.82 9.78 0.25
N LEU A 21 -0.71 8.93 1.28
CA LEU A 21 -1.72 7.92 1.59
C LEU A 21 -3.11 8.53 1.86
N ILE A 22 -3.16 9.64 2.61
CA ILE A 22 -4.40 10.37 2.88
C ILE A 22 -4.97 10.99 1.59
N HIS A 23 -4.10 11.59 0.77
CA HIS A 23 -4.50 12.20 -0.49
C HIS A 23 -5.09 11.16 -1.44
N TYR A 24 -4.40 10.03 -1.62
CA TYR A 24 -4.90 8.93 -2.42
C TYR A 24 -6.20 8.38 -1.86
N GLY A 25 -6.31 8.17 -0.55
CA GLY A 25 -7.57 7.74 0.07
C GLY A 25 -8.74 8.64 -0.34
N LYS A 26 -8.57 9.97 -0.20
CA LYS A 26 -9.58 10.95 -0.61
C LYS A 26 -9.93 10.83 -2.09
N GLN A 27 -8.93 10.66 -2.96
CA GLN A 27 -9.13 10.49 -4.39
C GLN A 27 -9.97 9.25 -4.74
N TYR A 28 -9.85 8.18 -3.96
CA TYR A 28 -10.60 6.93 -4.14
C TYR A 28 -11.87 6.82 -3.27
N GLY A 29 -12.29 7.93 -2.64
CA GLY A 29 -13.57 8.04 -1.94
C GLY A 29 -13.58 7.56 -0.48
N PHE A 30 -12.42 7.50 0.20
CA PHE A 30 -12.37 7.22 1.64
C PHE A 30 -11.30 8.03 2.38
N SER A 31 -11.64 8.51 3.57
CA SER A 31 -10.67 9.25 4.38
C SER A 31 -9.84 8.29 5.24
N LEU A 32 -8.52 8.46 5.15
CA LEU A 32 -7.55 7.96 6.12
C LEU A 32 -7.21 9.09 7.11
N THR A 33 -7.08 8.76 8.38
CA THR A 33 -6.56 9.68 9.39
C THR A 33 -5.03 9.74 9.33
N GLN A 34 -4.46 10.80 9.91
CA GLN A 34 -3.00 10.95 10.02
C GLN A 34 -2.37 9.71 10.71
N GLN A 35 -2.95 9.27 11.84
CA GLN A 35 -2.48 8.10 12.57
C GLN A 35 -2.57 6.81 11.74
N GLU A 36 -3.70 6.57 11.06
CA GLU A 36 -3.87 5.40 10.20
C GLU A 36 -2.78 5.36 9.11
N ALA A 37 -2.54 6.50 8.45
CA ALA A 37 -1.53 6.63 7.42
C ALA A 37 -0.11 6.45 7.95
N GLU A 38 0.23 7.02 9.11
CA GLU A 38 1.52 6.86 9.77
C GLU A 38 1.80 5.41 10.18
N MET A 39 0.79 4.69 10.68
CA MET A 39 0.93 3.27 11.03
C MET A 39 1.18 2.40 9.80
N ILE A 40 0.44 2.63 8.71
CA ILE A 40 0.68 1.94 7.43
C ILE A 40 2.10 2.20 6.94
N MET A 41 2.54 3.47 7.02
CA MET A 41 3.87 3.88 6.60
C MET A 41 4.99 3.26 7.44
N ALA A 42 4.83 3.25 8.76
CA ALA A 42 5.76 2.62 9.68
C ALA A 42 5.90 1.12 9.38
N TYR A 43 4.77 0.44 9.11
CA TYR A 43 4.77 -0.96 8.72
C TYR A 43 5.53 -1.21 7.41
N LEU A 44 5.24 -0.44 6.35
CA LEU A 44 5.90 -0.57 5.04
C LEU A 44 7.42 -0.31 5.10
N LYS A 45 7.86 0.55 6.03
CA LYS A 45 9.29 0.82 6.26
C LYS A 45 9.98 -0.29 7.03
N GLN A 46 9.32 -0.88 8.03
CA GLN A 46 9.89 -1.94 8.87
C GLN A 46 9.85 -3.31 8.20
N HIS A 47 8.83 -3.55 7.38
CA HIS A 47 8.63 -4.79 6.66
C HIS A 47 8.78 -4.54 5.16
N PRO A 48 9.95 -4.85 4.56
CA PRO A 48 10.11 -4.86 3.12
C PRO A 48 9.31 -6.04 2.55
N VAL A 49 7.99 -5.88 2.45
CA VAL A 49 7.11 -6.84 1.80
C VAL A 49 7.16 -6.59 0.30
N ASP A 50 7.21 -7.65 -0.50
CA ASP A 50 7.07 -7.51 -1.93
C ASP A 50 5.60 -7.20 -2.28
N PRO A 51 5.28 -5.98 -2.72
CA PRO A 51 3.92 -5.62 -3.15
C PRO A 51 3.43 -6.48 -4.32
N PHE A 52 4.35 -7.05 -5.12
CA PHE A 52 4.02 -7.79 -6.33
C PHE A 52 3.69 -9.26 -6.06
N ASP A 53 4.07 -9.79 -4.90
CA ASP A 53 3.80 -11.17 -4.54
C ASP A 53 2.40 -11.30 -3.92
N ALA A 54 1.61 -12.28 -4.38
CA ALA A 54 0.25 -12.48 -3.87
C ALA A 54 0.25 -12.90 -2.39
N GLU A 55 1.22 -13.71 -1.97
CA GLU A 55 1.34 -14.19 -0.59
C GLU A 55 1.85 -13.07 0.33
N GLY A 56 2.85 -12.31 -0.13
CA GLY A 56 3.36 -11.10 0.51
C GLY A 56 2.26 -10.05 0.72
N ARG A 57 1.46 -9.76 -0.30
CA ARG A 57 0.29 -8.86 -0.17
C ARG A 57 -0.69 -9.33 0.90
N LYS A 58 -1.03 -10.63 0.90
CA LYS A 58 -1.96 -11.19 1.89
C LYS A 58 -1.40 -11.02 3.30
N GLN A 59 -0.13 -11.34 3.51
CA GLN A 59 0.53 -11.16 4.81
C GLN A 59 0.58 -9.67 5.21
N MET A 60 0.92 -8.77 4.28
CA MET A 60 0.91 -7.33 4.53
C MET A 60 -0.45 -6.85 5.02
N PHE A 61 -1.54 -7.18 4.32
CA PHE A 61 -2.87 -6.75 4.73
C PHE A 61 -3.32 -7.39 6.05
N GLN A 62 -2.94 -8.64 6.31
CA GLN A 62 -3.21 -9.31 7.59
C GLN A 62 -2.48 -8.63 8.75
N GLN A 63 -1.22 -8.24 8.56
CA GLN A 63 -0.45 -7.56 9.61
C GLN A 63 -0.92 -6.11 9.79
N LEU A 64 -1.24 -5.40 8.71
CA LEU A 64 -1.87 -4.08 8.78
C LEU A 64 -3.19 -4.13 9.56
N ALA A 65 -4.01 -5.18 9.36
CA ALA A 65 -5.26 -5.37 10.10
C ALA A 65 -5.04 -5.66 11.59
N ARG A 66 -3.87 -6.19 11.97
CA ARG A 66 -3.50 -6.43 13.37
C ARG A 66 -2.93 -5.21 14.07
N ILE A 67 -2.22 -4.34 13.33
CA ILE A 67 -1.52 -3.17 13.89
C ILE A 67 -2.44 -1.95 13.95
N THR A 68 -3.30 -1.80 12.94
CA THR A 68 -4.25 -0.68 12.86
C THR A 68 -5.63 -1.17 13.31
N ASP A 69 -6.58 -1.20 12.38
CA ASP A 69 -7.92 -1.74 12.56
C ASP A 69 -8.31 -2.52 11.31
N PRO A 70 -9.22 -3.50 11.41
CA PRO A 70 -9.74 -4.21 10.25
C PRO A 70 -10.36 -3.26 9.21
N ALA A 71 -10.97 -2.17 9.65
CA ALA A 71 -11.53 -1.14 8.78
C ALA A 71 -10.44 -0.39 8.00
N THR A 72 -9.35 -0.04 8.67
CA THR A 72 -8.19 0.68 8.10
C THR A 72 -7.43 -0.20 7.12
N ALA A 73 -7.19 -1.46 7.47
CA ALA A 73 -6.54 -2.41 6.57
C ALA A 73 -7.37 -2.65 5.30
N LYS A 74 -8.70 -2.69 5.42
CA LYS A 74 -9.60 -2.79 4.26
C LYS A 74 -9.54 -1.55 3.36
N LYS A 75 -9.48 -0.35 3.95
CA LYS A 75 -9.25 0.90 3.22
C LYS A 75 -7.89 0.89 2.51
N ALA A 76 -6.83 0.49 3.21
CA ALA A 76 -5.49 0.37 2.65
C ALA A 76 -5.41 -0.66 1.52
N GLN A 77 -6.11 -1.79 1.65
CA GLN A 77 -6.21 -2.80 0.59
C GLN A 77 -6.91 -2.25 -0.65
N LYS A 78 -8.00 -1.51 -0.46
CA LYS A 78 -8.70 -0.84 -1.56
C LYS A 78 -7.79 0.21 -2.21
N LEU A 79 -7.12 1.05 -1.42
CA LEU A 79 -6.15 2.03 -1.88
C LEU A 79 -5.13 1.42 -2.82
N PHE A 80 -4.55 0.31 -2.36
CA PHE A 80 -3.46 -0.36 -3.02
C PHE A 80 -3.91 -0.96 -4.35
N ASN A 81 -5.08 -1.61 -4.39
CA ASN A 81 -5.65 -2.14 -5.62
C ASN A 81 -5.99 -1.04 -6.64
N GLU A 82 -6.55 0.08 -6.18
CA GLU A 82 -6.87 1.22 -7.04
C GLU A 82 -5.61 1.90 -7.57
N LEU A 83 -4.58 2.04 -6.74
CA LEU A 83 -3.29 2.60 -7.13
C LEU A 83 -2.64 1.74 -8.22
N ILE A 84 -2.65 0.41 -8.06
CA ILE A 84 -2.13 -0.52 -9.08
C ILE A 84 -2.87 -0.36 -10.42
N HIS A 85 -4.20 -0.28 -10.39
CA HIS A 85 -5.00 -0.10 -11.60
C HIS A 85 -4.75 1.26 -12.25
N SER A 86 -4.73 2.34 -11.47
CA SER A 86 -4.56 3.72 -11.93
C SER A 86 -3.21 3.97 -12.61
N TYR A 87 -2.14 3.37 -12.09
CA TYR A 87 -0.81 3.45 -12.71
C TYR A 87 -0.63 2.48 -13.91
N GLY A 88 -1.68 1.74 -14.29
CA GLY A 88 -1.60 0.72 -15.34
C GLY A 88 -0.65 -0.43 -14.99
N LEU A 89 -0.33 -0.61 -13.70
CA LEU A 89 0.64 -1.60 -13.22
C LEU A 89 0.00 -2.96 -12.96
N GLY A 90 -1.30 -3.14 -13.23
CA GLY A 90 -2.03 -4.39 -12.97
C GLY A 90 -1.32 -5.65 -13.47
N TYR A 91 -0.69 -5.58 -14.65
CA TYR A 91 0.09 -6.66 -15.26
C TYR A 91 1.31 -7.12 -14.44
N LEU A 92 1.76 -6.32 -13.47
CA LEU A 92 2.87 -6.68 -12.57
C LEU A 92 2.42 -7.50 -11.37
N PHE A 93 1.11 -7.65 -11.18
CA PHE A 93 0.48 -8.27 -10.01
C PHE A 93 -0.46 -9.44 -10.37
N GLU A 94 -0.43 -9.88 -11.64
CA GLU A 94 -1.07 -11.12 -12.13
C GLU A 94 -0.30 -12.38 -11.72
#